data_AF-A0A524NSY6-F1
#
_entry.id   AF-A0A524NSY6-F1
#
_cell.length_a   1.000
_cell.length_b   1.000
_cell.length_c   1.000
_cell.angle_alpha   90.00
_cell.angle_beta   90.00
_cell.angle_gamma   90.00
#
_symmetry.space_group_name_H-M   'P 1'
#
loop_
_entity.id
_entity.type
_entity.pdbx_description
1 polymer ?
#
loop_
_entity_poly.entity_id
_entity_poly.type
_entity_poly.pdbx_seq_one_letter_code
_entity_poly.pdbx_strand_id
1 'polypeptide(L)'
;NMDKRIELYEKLESVKKILEETMGEPMIWELDYLRENGKSVSRIYLQHNGVDIYESSTWPTAHEFMYKKMMKLEEFYREYRDFFKYS
;
A
#
# COMPACT_ATOMS: atom_id res chain seq x y z
N ASN A 1 -11.00 -8.82 -15.52
CA ASN A 1 -10.12 -8.04 -16.41
C ASN A 1 -8.76 -7.93 -15.81
N MET A 2 -7.81 -8.68 -16.35
CA MET A 2 -6.40 -8.64 -15.97
C MET A 2 -5.77 -7.30 -16.40
N ASP A 3 -6.20 -6.77 -17.54
CA ASP A 3 -5.69 -5.52 -18.13
C ASP A 3 -5.93 -4.31 -17.22
N LYS A 4 -7.15 -4.16 -16.69
CA LYS A 4 -7.47 -3.07 -15.73
C LYS A 4 -6.62 -3.11 -14.46
N ARG A 5 -6.19 -4.30 -14.03
CA ARG A 5 -5.31 -4.46 -12.85
C ARG A 5 -3.91 -3.95 -13.16
N ILE A 6 -3.40 -4.29 -14.33
CA ILE A 6 -2.07 -3.87 -14.80
C ILE A 6 -2.06 -2.35 -15.04
N GLU A 7 -3.07 -1.80 -15.72
CA GLU A 7 -3.20 -0.35 -15.96
C GLU A 7 -3.20 0.47 -14.65
N LEU A 8 -3.95 0.01 -13.64
CA LEU A 8 -3.96 0.66 -12.33
C LEU A 8 -2.61 0.57 -11.62
N TYR A 9 -1.93 -0.57 -11.75
CA TYR A 9 -0.60 -0.76 -11.17
C TYR A 9 0.45 0.13 -11.84
N GLU A 10 0.46 0.21 -13.17
CA GLU A 10 1.34 1.11 -13.93
C GLU A 10 1.08 2.58 -13.58
N LYS A 11 -0.20 2.98 -13.41
CA LYS A 11 -0.56 4.31 -12.91
C LYS A 11 0.03 4.55 -11.51
N LEU A 12 -0.06 3.58 -10.60
CA LEU A 12 0.54 3.68 -9.27
C LEU A 12 2.08 3.75 -9.34
N GLU A 13 2.72 2.98 -10.23
CA GLU A 13 4.16 3.04 -10.45
C GLU A 13 4.61 4.42 -10.95
N SER A 14 3.82 5.08 -11.79
CA SER A 14 4.16 6.43 -12.27
C SER A 14 4.25 7.47 -11.15
N VAL A 15 3.48 7.28 -10.07
CA VAL A 15 3.50 8.11 -8.86
C VAL A 15 4.28 7.47 -7.70
N LYS A 16 5.01 6.38 -7.94
CA LYS A 16 5.74 5.62 -6.91
C LYS A 16 6.65 6.50 -6.07
N LYS A 17 7.44 7.36 -6.72
CA LYS A 17 8.39 8.23 -6.03
C LYS A 17 7.68 9.15 -5.04
N ILE A 18 6.56 9.74 -5.45
CA ILE A 18 5.77 10.63 -4.61
C ILE A 18 5.15 9.84 -3.45
N LEU A 19 4.58 8.67 -3.74
CA LEU A 19 3.98 7.81 -2.73
C LEU A 19 5.02 7.40 -1.66
N GLU A 20 6.23 6.99 -2.06
CA GLU A 20 7.32 6.63 -1.15
C GLU A 20 7.83 7.85 -0.35
N GLU A 21 7.91 9.03 -0.97
CA GLU A 21 8.24 10.29 -0.29
C GLU A 21 7.18 10.67 0.78
N THR A 22 5.89 10.60 0.45
CA THR A 22 4.79 10.84 1.41
C THR A 22 4.82 9.83 2.56
N MET A 23 5.05 8.55 2.24
CA MET A 23 5.17 7.49 3.24
C MET A 23 6.42 7.64 4.12
N GLY A 24 7.47 8.26 3.58
CA GLY A 24 8.76 8.49 4.22
C GLY A 24 9.67 7.26 4.25
N GLU A 25 9.26 6.17 3.60
CA GLU A 25 9.96 4.88 3.56
C GLU A 25 9.67 4.17 2.23
N PRO A 26 10.62 3.36 1.73
CA PRO A 26 10.40 2.57 0.52
C PRO A 26 9.28 1.54 0.72
N MET A 27 8.43 1.39 -0.29
CA MET A 27 7.33 0.43 -0.26
C MET A 27 7.70 -0.85 -1.01
N ILE A 28 7.00 -1.94 -0.68
CA ILE A 28 7.14 -3.21 -1.39
C ILE A 28 6.07 -3.25 -2.49
N TRP A 29 6.52 -3.48 -3.72
CA TRP A 29 5.69 -3.47 -4.94
C TRP A 29 5.68 -4.87 -5.55
N GLU A 30 4.50 -5.50 -5.61
CA GLU A 30 4.32 -6.83 -6.17
C GLU A 30 3.21 -6.80 -7.23
N LEU A 31 3.57 -6.86 -8.50
CA LEU A 31 2.59 -6.84 -9.59
C LEU A 31 1.79 -8.16 -9.67
N ASP A 32 2.47 -9.29 -9.52
CA ASP A 32 1.87 -10.61 -9.70
C ASP A 32 2.16 -11.51 -8.48
N TYR A 33 1.33 -11.34 -7.46
CA TYR A 33 1.33 -12.24 -6.31
C TYR A 33 0.25 -13.30 -6.46
N LEU A 34 0.68 -14.55 -6.62
CA LEU A 34 -0.22 -15.71 -6.66
C LEU A 34 -0.65 -16.07 -5.24
N ARG A 35 -1.92 -15.87 -4.91
CA ARG A 35 -2.48 -16.37 -3.64
C ARG A 35 -2.60 -17.89 -3.68
N GLU A 36 -2.63 -18.52 -2.51
CA GLU A 36 -2.86 -19.96 -2.34
C GLU A 36 -4.13 -20.46 -3.05
N ASN A 37 -5.13 -19.59 -3.21
CA ASN A 37 -6.38 -19.89 -3.90
C ASN A 37 -6.27 -19.79 -5.44
N GLY A 38 -5.06 -19.71 -6.01
CA GLY A 38 -4.79 -19.64 -7.45
C GLY A 38 -5.12 -18.30 -8.13
N LYS A 39 -5.42 -17.26 -7.36
CA LYS A 39 -5.73 -15.92 -7.90
C LYS A 39 -4.51 -14.99 -7.79
N SER A 40 -4.10 -14.44 -8.93
CA SER A 40 -3.11 -13.36 -9.00
C SER A 40 -3.68 -12.03 -8.53
N VAL A 41 -2.95 -11.34 -7.67
CA VAL A 41 -3.26 -9.97 -7.23
C VAL A 41 -2.02 -9.12 -7.26
N SER A 42 -2.21 -7.82 -7.51
CA SER A 42 -1.16 -6.82 -7.36
C SER A 42 -1.26 -6.20 -5.97
N ARG A 43 -0.13 -6.05 -5.28
CA ARG A 43 -0.06 -5.53 -3.91
C ARG A 43 1.04 -4.48 -3.79
N ILE A 44 0.75 -3.43 -3.03
CA ILE A 44 1.71 -2.40 -2.67
C ILE A 44 1.52 -2.18 -1.17
N TYR A 45 2.57 -2.35 -0.38
CA TYR A 45 2.45 -2.30 1.08
C TYR A 45 3.74 -1.88 1.78
N LEU A 46 3.57 -1.44 3.02
CA LEU A 46 4.65 -1.27 3.98
C LEU A 46 4.57 -2.39 4.99
N GLN A 47 5.73 -2.91 5.40
CA GLN A 47 5.83 -3.96 6.39
C GLN A 47 6.55 -3.44 7.63
N HIS A 48 5.91 -3.61 8.78
CA HIS A 48 6.53 -3.35 10.08
C HIS A 48 6.72 -4.70 10.78
N ASN A 49 7.97 -5.03 11.09
CA ASN A 49 8.33 -6.28 11.76
C ASN A 49 8.50 -6.05 13.26
N GLY A 50 8.34 -7.10 14.07
CA GLY A 50 8.56 -7.04 15.52
C GLY A 50 7.31 -6.68 16.35
N VAL A 51 6.13 -6.74 15.74
CA VAL A 51 4.84 -6.69 16.44
C VAL A 51 4.18 -8.05 16.37
N ASP A 52 3.57 -8.47 17.48
CA ASP A 52 2.83 -9.74 17.56
C ASP A 52 1.41 -9.47 18.06
N ILE A 53 0.43 -9.90 17.28
CA ILE A 53 -0.99 -9.74 17.62
C ILE A 53 -1.37 -10.50 18.91
N TYR A 54 -0.62 -11.54 19.27
CA TYR A 54 -0.83 -12.28 20.52
C TYR A 54 -0.15 -11.62 21.72
N GLU A 55 0.80 -10.71 21.49
CA GLU A 55 1.52 -9.96 22.51
C GLU A 55 0.91 -8.56 22.68
N SER A 56 0.04 -8.42 23.68
CA SER A 56 -0.73 -7.20 23.94
C SER A 56 0.14 -5.97 24.23
N SER A 57 1.39 -6.17 24.70
CA SER A 57 2.34 -5.08 24.90
C SER A 57 2.79 -4.40 23.60
N THR A 58 2.72 -5.09 22.45
CA THR A 58 3.11 -4.54 21.14
C THR A 58 1.95 -3.89 20.38
N TRP A 59 0.71 -4.02 20.87
CA TRP A 59 -0.47 -3.43 20.22
C TRP A 59 -0.38 -1.91 20.07
N PRO A 60 0.08 -1.12 21.07
CA PRO A 60 0.21 0.32 20.90
C PRO A 60 1.13 0.69 19.74
N THR A 61 2.24 -0.05 19.56
CA THR A 61 3.18 0.16 18.45
C THR A 61 2.54 -0.16 17.11
N ALA A 62 1.80 -1.27 17.01
CA ALA A 62 1.07 -1.63 15.79
C ALA A 62 0.01 -0.58 15.45
N HIS A 63 -0.76 -0.13 16.45
CA HIS A 63 -1.77 0.92 16.28
C HIS A 63 -1.16 2.25 15.85
N GLU A 64 -0.04 2.66 16.46
CA GLU A 64 0.65 3.89 16.11
C GLU A 64 1.19 3.84 14.67
N PHE A 65 1.77 2.72 14.26
CA PHE A 65 2.20 2.50 12.88
C PHE A 65 1.01 2.60 11.91
N MET A 66 -0.07 1.87 12.17
CA MET A 66 -1.26 1.90 11.31
C MET A 66 -1.87 3.30 11.24
N TYR A 67 -2.00 4.00 12.36
CA TYR A 67 -2.53 5.36 12.40
C TYR A 67 -1.67 6.33 11.59
N LYS A 68 -0.35 6.37 11.84
CA LYS A 68 0.57 7.26 11.13
C LYS A 68 0.58 7.01 9.63
N LYS A 69 0.62 5.73 9.21
CA LYS A 69 0.64 5.38 7.79
C LYS A 69 -0.71 5.60 7.11
N MET A 70 -1.82 5.36 7.81
CA MET A 70 -3.17 5.64 7.28
C MET A 70 -3.38 7.12 7.01
N MET A 71 -2.96 8.01 7.93
CA MET A 71 -3.07 9.46 7.74
C MET A 71 -2.32 9.92 6.49
N LYS A 72 -1.09 9.44 6.29
CA LYS A 72 -0.28 9.72 5.09
C LYS A 72 -0.91 9.16 3.81
N LEU A 73 -1.48 7.95 3.89
CA LEU A 73 -2.18 7.34 2.76
C LEU A 73 -3.42 8.14 2.37
N GLU A 74 -4.18 8.62 3.35
CA GLU A 74 -5.36 9.44 3.11
C GLU A 74 -5.02 10.78 2.48
N GLU A 75 -3.97 11.44 2.96
CA GLU A 75 -3.44 12.68 2.38
C GLU A 75 -3.05 12.48 0.91
N PHE A 76 -2.22 11.45 0.63
CA PHE A 76 -1.88 11.07 -0.73
C PHE A 76 -3.12 10.77 -1.58
N TYR A 77 -4.04 9.95 -1.08
CA TYR A 77 -5.24 9.59 -1.84
C TYR A 77 -6.09 10.81 -2.15
N ARG A 78 -6.23 11.76 -1.22
CA ARG A 78 -7.01 12.98 -1.43
C ARG A 78 -6.44 13.84 -2.56
N GLU A 79 -5.12 13.93 -2.66
CA GLU A 79 -4.42 14.67 -3.71
C GLU A 79 -4.49 13.95 -5.07
N TYR A 80 -4.30 12.63 -5.09
CA TYR A 80 -4.18 11.84 -6.32
C TYR A 80 -5.49 11.15 -6.73
N ARG A 81 -6.60 11.29 -5.99
CA ARG A 81 -7.87 10.62 -6.33
C ARG A 81 -8.33 10.93 -7.75
N ASP A 82 -8.15 12.16 -8.20
CA ASP A 82 -8.63 12.59 -9.51
C ASP A 82 -7.77 11.97 -10.62
N PHE A 83 -6.46 11.79 -10.39
CA PHE A 83 -5.57 11.08 -11.28
C PHE A 83 -6.00 9.61 -11.49
N PHE A 84 -6.48 8.94 -10.44
CA PHE A 84 -6.99 7.57 -10.52
C PHE A 84 -8.41 7.45 -11.10
N LYS A 85 -9.20 8.54 -11.10
CA LYS A 85 -10.62 8.52 -11.47
C LYS A 85 -10.88 8.51 -12.98
N TYR A 86 -9.92 8.92 -13.80
CA TYR A 86 -10.04 8.97 -15.27
C TYR A 86 -9.44 7.72 -15.94
N SER A 87 -10.04 6.54 -15.70
CA SER A 87 -9.73 5.29 -16.42
C SER A 87 -10.98 4.60 -16.90
#